data_AF-A0A924GBT2-F1
#
_entry.id   AF-A0A924GBT2-F1
#
_cell.length_a   1.000
_cell.length_b   1.000
_cell.length_c   1.000
_cell.angle_alpha   90.00
_cell.angle_beta   90.00
_cell.angle_gamma   90.00
#
_symmetry.space_group_name_H-M   'P 1'
#
loop_
_entity.id
_entity.type
_entity.pdbx_description
1 polymer ?
#
loop_
_entity_poly.entity_id
_entity_poly.type
_entity_poly.pdbx_seq_one_letter_code
_entity_poly.pdbx_strand_id
1 'polypeptide(L)'
;MVQYLRQATEDPFFRQQETLDALESLSAADELVIYCGAGVSIDRTGVTWSQLIDDVFTQARATRHDKEAEFDSVRYLIDNLENTKQSASIMMGAFMAPGTTENQFLTPKLHDIIYKESGWSRGYMLRNLIQLSITTASVGRNVLIITTNYDSYIESEFTAQYGRLVANGVPVAALPGIRRRVLGGPRVKHVTVRKHGTATGLIEIVYLHGRVDLDNGPTEGVLVLSEGSYASTQEQSQKVLIDSFRGRSKGVLVIGASLTDEPLINALALTKGDAGERYALIAVPPPVFSPRTKAILPSTISTKTVSEALRLRGAHLGIGVLNPMSHYQSPQFLEELRIAGSAAVKTSNSEYYRDNTNSINYAQRLKSWHELWAARANTKDPEFAYQILHDGLESGIKNVLKVSAPEGEMFRAEVWVRENPRSANRTLTLWANSTGPIRDRQILRREPIQRDSSNASVVAFTDGRPRLLSIRKLGLPVEASRWQTFFSTPIFISADIAIGTDPDNAYIPVGVITLASNLPITDDAGKKNRCLPRSS
;
A
#
# COMPACT_ATOMS: atom_id res chain seq x y z
N MET A 1 6.73 31.72 -7.78
CA MET A 1 6.34 31.67 -6.36
C MET A 1 4.82 31.65 -6.30
N VAL A 2 4.21 30.48 -6.54
CA VAL A 2 2.74 30.34 -6.57
C VAL A 2 2.29 30.07 -5.14
N GLN A 3 1.73 31.09 -4.47
CA GLN A 3 0.97 30.91 -3.24
C GLN A 3 -0.29 30.10 -3.59
N TYR A 4 -0.22 28.79 -3.44
CA TYR A 4 -1.41 27.95 -3.45
C TYR A 4 -2.23 28.26 -2.20
N LEU A 5 -3.44 28.77 -2.43
CA LEU A 5 -4.49 28.95 -1.44
C LEU A 5 -4.68 27.64 -0.67
N ARG A 6 -4.24 27.68 0.59
CA ARG A 6 -4.39 26.63 1.59
C ARG A 6 -5.86 26.56 2.00
N GLN A 7 -6.59 25.56 1.51
CA GLN A 7 -7.82 25.11 2.16
C GLN A 7 -7.90 23.60 2.09
N ALA A 8 -7.37 22.93 3.12
CA ALA A 8 -7.92 21.66 3.55
C ALA A 8 -8.81 21.99 4.76
N THR A 9 -10.12 22.13 4.54
CA THR A 9 -11.15 22.33 5.57
C THR A 9 -11.88 21.02 5.90
N GLU A 10 -11.36 19.88 5.44
CA GLU A 10 -11.98 18.58 5.66
C GLU A 10 -11.45 17.93 6.93
N ASP A 11 -12.36 17.27 7.66
CA ASP A 11 -12.00 16.46 8.80
C ASP A 11 -11.02 15.34 8.38
N PRO A 12 -10.01 15.04 9.21
CA PRO A 12 -9.09 13.93 8.97
C PRO A 12 -9.83 12.63 8.69
N PHE A 13 -9.34 11.82 7.75
CA PHE A 13 -9.98 10.58 7.26
C PHE A 13 -10.67 9.70 8.34
N PHE A 14 -9.99 9.41 9.45
CA PHE A 14 -10.51 8.58 10.56
C PHE A 14 -11.51 9.28 11.50
N ARG A 15 -11.91 10.51 11.17
CA ARG A 15 -12.98 11.26 11.84
C ARG A 15 -14.19 11.48 10.95
N GLN A 16 -14.07 11.15 9.66
CA GLN A 16 -15.18 11.26 8.72
C GLN A 16 -16.24 10.22 9.10
N GLN A 17 -17.51 10.63 9.09
CA GLN A 17 -18.62 9.79 9.48
C GLN A 17 -18.69 8.53 8.62
N GLU A 18 -18.47 8.67 7.31
CA GLU A 18 -18.50 7.55 6.35
C GLU A 18 -17.41 6.52 6.64
N THR A 19 -16.24 6.95 7.13
CA THR A 19 -15.17 6.04 7.55
C THR A 19 -15.55 5.27 8.80
N LEU A 20 -16.20 5.93 9.78
CA LEU A 20 -16.65 5.29 11.01
C LEU A 20 -17.79 4.30 10.73
N ASP A 21 -18.74 4.69 9.88
CA ASP A 21 -19.86 3.83 9.45
C ASP A 21 -19.34 2.58 8.74
N ALA A 22 -18.33 2.73 7.87
CA ALA A 22 -17.70 1.59 7.20
C ALA A 22 -16.96 0.66 8.16
N LEU A 23 -16.26 1.20 9.16
CA LEU A 23 -15.61 0.38 10.19
C LEU A 23 -16.64 -0.44 10.97
N GLU A 24 -17.72 0.19 11.39
CA GLU A 24 -18.79 -0.44 12.14
C GLU A 24 -19.49 -1.54 11.33
N SER A 25 -19.95 -1.22 10.12
CA SER A 25 -20.69 -2.18 9.29
C SER A 25 -19.84 -3.36 8.83
N LEU A 26 -18.59 -3.14 8.39
CA LEU A 26 -17.67 -4.23 8.04
C LEU A 26 -17.30 -5.06 9.27
N SER A 27 -17.17 -4.45 10.44
CA SER A 27 -16.90 -5.17 11.69
C SER A 27 -18.09 -5.96 12.21
N ALA A 28 -19.31 -5.66 11.77
CA ALA A 28 -20.53 -6.38 12.16
C ALA A 28 -20.88 -7.54 11.21
N ALA A 29 -20.28 -7.59 10.02
CA ALA A 29 -20.56 -8.64 9.02
C ALA A 29 -20.20 -10.05 9.52
N ASP A 30 -21.00 -11.04 9.12
CA ASP A 30 -20.78 -12.46 9.45
C ASP A 30 -19.63 -13.06 8.62
N GLU A 31 -19.47 -12.56 7.39
CA GLU A 31 -18.40 -12.92 6.47
C GLU A 31 -17.78 -11.65 5.88
N LEU A 32 -16.45 -11.56 5.92
CA LEU A 32 -15.70 -10.44 5.36
C LEU A 32 -15.05 -10.86 4.03
N VAL A 33 -15.43 -10.18 2.95
CA VAL A 33 -14.86 -10.38 1.61
C VAL A 33 -13.91 -9.24 1.29
N ILE A 34 -12.64 -9.52 1.05
CA ILE A 34 -11.61 -8.52 0.77
C ILE A 34 -11.09 -8.72 -0.65
N TYR A 35 -11.35 -7.75 -1.53
CA TYR A 35 -10.79 -7.73 -2.87
C TYR A 35 -9.45 -6.98 -2.88
N CYS A 36 -8.38 -7.67 -3.26
CA CYS A 36 -7.00 -7.23 -3.20
C CYS A 36 -6.41 -7.06 -4.60
N GLY A 37 -6.17 -5.81 -5.00
CA GLY A 37 -5.40 -5.49 -6.21
C GLY A 37 -3.88 -5.43 -5.99
N ALA A 38 -3.15 -5.04 -7.03
CA ALA A 38 -1.67 -4.94 -7.04
C ALA A 38 -1.11 -4.03 -5.93
N GLY A 39 -1.88 -3.02 -5.52
CA GLY A 39 -1.51 -2.12 -4.42
C GLY A 39 -1.38 -2.78 -3.06
N VAL A 40 -1.83 -4.03 -2.88
CA VAL A 40 -1.66 -4.77 -1.63
C VAL A 40 -0.22 -5.25 -1.43
N SER A 41 0.45 -5.70 -2.50
CA SER A 41 1.83 -6.20 -2.45
C SER A 41 2.87 -5.24 -3.06
N ILE A 42 2.46 -4.05 -3.51
CA ILE A 42 3.34 -3.03 -4.12
C ILE A 42 4.50 -2.58 -3.21
N ASP A 43 4.37 -2.71 -1.89
CA ASP A 43 5.43 -2.42 -0.92
C ASP A 43 6.50 -3.51 -0.86
N ARG A 44 6.24 -4.66 -1.45
CA ARG A 44 7.24 -5.74 -1.63
C ARG A 44 7.76 -5.77 -3.05
N THR A 45 6.87 -5.68 -4.04
CA THR A 45 7.22 -5.81 -5.45
C THR A 45 7.74 -4.52 -6.06
N GLY A 46 7.22 -3.36 -5.63
CA GLY A 46 7.44 -2.09 -6.31
C GLY A 46 6.68 -1.93 -7.64
N VAL A 47 5.86 -2.92 -8.03
CA VAL A 47 5.36 -3.06 -9.39
C VAL A 47 3.85 -2.78 -9.46
N THR A 48 3.46 -1.91 -10.39
CA THR A 48 2.07 -1.68 -10.81
C THR A 48 1.76 -2.50 -12.07
N TRP A 49 0.49 -2.59 -12.47
CA TRP A 49 0.11 -3.28 -13.72
C TRP A 49 0.81 -2.74 -14.97
N SER A 50 0.94 -1.41 -15.11
CA SER A 50 1.66 -0.82 -16.24
C SER A 50 3.16 -1.11 -16.17
N GLN A 51 3.75 -0.99 -14.98
CA GLN A 51 5.17 -1.30 -14.76
C GLN A 51 5.47 -2.77 -15.04
N LEU A 52 4.55 -3.68 -14.70
CA LEU A 52 4.69 -5.11 -14.98
C LEU A 52 4.83 -5.38 -16.48
N ILE A 53 4.00 -4.72 -17.30
CA ILE A 53 4.07 -4.88 -18.77
C ILE A 53 5.39 -4.33 -19.29
N ASP A 54 5.82 -3.17 -18.79
CA ASP A 54 7.12 -2.58 -19.14
C ASP A 54 8.30 -3.48 -18.78
N ASP A 55 8.27 -4.08 -17.60
CA ASP A 55 9.34 -4.95 -17.10
C ASP A 55 9.37 -6.29 -17.88
N VAL A 56 8.20 -6.87 -18.17
CA VAL A 56 8.10 -8.09 -19.00
C VAL A 56 8.61 -7.81 -20.41
N PHE A 57 8.23 -6.68 -21.02
CA PHE A 57 8.76 -6.25 -22.32
C PHE A 57 10.29 -6.13 -22.29
N THR A 58 10.83 -5.48 -21.26
CA THR A 58 12.27 -5.24 -21.12
C THR A 58 13.04 -6.55 -20.98
N GLN A 59 12.56 -7.48 -20.15
CA GLN A 59 13.15 -8.81 -20.03
C GLN A 59 12.99 -9.66 -21.29
N ALA A 60 11.91 -9.51 -22.06
CA ALA A 60 11.72 -10.22 -23.32
C ALA A 60 12.69 -9.71 -24.40
N ARG A 61 12.83 -8.37 -24.54
CA ARG A 61 13.80 -7.73 -25.45
C ARG A 61 15.23 -8.14 -25.14
N ALA A 62 15.62 -8.22 -23.87
CA ALA A 62 16.98 -8.62 -23.49
C ALA A 62 17.42 -10.00 -24.01
N THR A 63 16.46 -10.85 -24.43
CA THR A 63 16.74 -12.18 -25.00
C THR A 63 16.77 -12.23 -26.52
N ARG A 64 16.51 -11.11 -27.23
CA ARG A 64 16.47 -11.02 -28.70
C ARG A 64 17.08 -9.70 -29.18
N HIS A 65 18.14 -9.76 -29.98
CA HIS A 65 18.85 -8.57 -30.49
C HIS A 65 18.72 -8.37 -32.01
N ASP A 66 18.04 -9.29 -32.70
CA ASP A 66 17.97 -9.38 -34.16
C ASP A 66 16.83 -8.54 -34.79
N LYS A 67 15.97 -7.92 -33.97
CA LYS A 67 14.70 -7.29 -34.39
C LYS A 67 14.50 -5.88 -33.81
N GLU A 68 15.58 -5.10 -33.69
CA GLU A 68 15.57 -3.83 -32.94
C GLU A 68 14.51 -2.82 -33.42
N ALA A 69 14.37 -2.62 -34.75
CA ALA A 69 13.37 -1.70 -35.31
C ALA A 69 11.91 -2.15 -35.07
N GLU A 70 11.67 -3.46 -35.04
CA GLU A 70 10.36 -4.03 -34.70
C GLU A 70 10.05 -3.79 -33.22
N PHE A 71 11.03 -3.98 -32.33
CA PHE A 71 10.86 -3.73 -30.90
C PHE A 71 10.65 -2.26 -30.55
N ASP A 72 11.28 -1.34 -31.28
CA ASP A 72 11.03 0.09 -31.10
C ASP A 72 9.59 0.46 -31.53
N SER A 73 9.06 -0.19 -32.57
CA SER A 73 7.66 -0.04 -32.98
C SER A 73 6.68 -0.60 -31.95
N VAL A 74 6.98 -1.76 -31.38
CA VAL A 74 6.20 -2.33 -30.26
C VAL A 74 6.25 -1.41 -29.04
N ARG A 75 7.44 -0.89 -28.70
CA ARG A 75 7.59 0.04 -27.58
C ARG A 75 6.77 1.31 -27.78
N TYR A 76 6.79 1.87 -28.98
CA TYR A 76 5.97 3.02 -29.34
C TYR A 76 4.48 2.75 -29.10
N LEU A 77 3.97 1.57 -29.49
CA LEU A 77 2.57 1.22 -29.23
C LEU A 77 2.28 1.08 -27.73
N ILE A 78 3.13 0.37 -26.98
CA ILE A 78 2.95 0.19 -25.52
C ILE A 78 2.91 1.54 -24.80
N ASP A 79 3.81 2.47 -25.16
CA ASP A 79 3.91 3.79 -24.53
C ASP A 79 2.75 4.73 -24.85
N ASN A 80 1.99 4.47 -25.93
CA ASN A 80 0.91 5.33 -26.41
C ASN A 80 -0.50 4.73 -26.26
N LEU A 81 -0.62 3.46 -25.88
CA LEU A 81 -1.92 2.81 -25.62
C LEU A 81 -2.36 3.03 -24.17
N GLU A 82 -3.62 3.44 -23.99
CA GLU A 82 -4.21 3.61 -22.66
C GLU A 82 -4.62 2.27 -22.02
N ASN A 83 -4.96 1.28 -22.85
CA ASN A 83 -5.44 -0.02 -22.39
C ASN A 83 -4.26 -0.97 -22.17
N THR A 84 -3.94 -1.22 -20.91
CA THR A 84 -2.86 -2.15 -20.50
C THR A 84 -3.05 -3.57 -21.04
N LYS A 85 -4.30 -4.04 -21.21
CA LYS A 85 -4.58 -5.37 -21.77
C LYS A 85 -4.15 -5.45 -23.24
N GLN A 86 -4.37 -4.39 -24.01
CA GLN A 86 -3.94 -4.30 -25.41
C GLN A 86 -2.42 -4.25 -25.52
N SER A 87 -1.78 -3.43 -24.68
CA SER A 87 -0.31 -3.39 -24.59
C SER A 87 0.27 -4.76 -24.29
N ALA A 88 -0.35 -5.52 -23.39
CA ALA A 88 0.02 -6.90 -23.10
C ALA A 88 -0.21 -7.83 -24.31
N SER A 89 -1.35 -7.76 -25.01
CA SER A 89 -1.60 -8.56 -26.22
C SER A 89 -0.53 -8.35 -27.30
N ILE A 90 -0.16 -7.09 -27.57
CA ILE A 90 0.87 -6.74 -28.55
C ILE A 90 2.24 -7.28 -28.12
N MET A 91 2.61 -7.08 -26.85
CA MET A 91 3.86 -7.60 -26.29
C MET A 91 3.93 -9.13 -26.43
N MET A 92 2.86 -9.84 -26.06
CA MET A 92 2.79 -11.29 -26.17
C MET A 92 2.93 -11.74 -27.62
N GLY A 93 2.22 -11.09 -28.56
CA GLY A 93 2.33 -11.39 -29.99
C GLY A 93 3.74 -11.19 -30.57
N ALA A 94 4.48 -10.20 -30.08
CA ALA A 94 5.84 -9.90 -30.55
C ALA A 94 6.91 -10.89 -30.02
N PHE A 95 6.76 -11.35 -28.78
CA PHE A 95 7.82 -12.11 -28.10
C PHE A 95 7.55 -13.60 -27.93
N MET A 96 6.29 -14.04 -27.88
CA MET A 96 5.98 -15.46 -27.73
C MET A 96 6.39 -16.27 -28.95
N ALA A 97 7.11 -17.37 -28.73
CA ALA A 97 7.42 -18.31 -29.79
C ALA A 97 6.19 -19.16 -30.17
N PRO A 98 6.03 -19.54 -31.45
CA PRO A 98 4.97 -20.45 -31.87
C PRO A 98 4.94 -21.73 -31.01
N GLY A 99 3.76 -22.15 -30.57
CA GLY A 99 3.58 -23.34 -29.74
C GLY A 99 3.90 -23.18 -28.25
N THR A 100 4.40 -22.01 -27.83
CA THR A 100 4.60 -21.68 -26.39
C THR A 100 3.27 -21.20 -25.79
N THR A 101 2.92 -21.69 -24.61
CA THR A 101 1.76 -21.19 -23.85
C THR A 101 2.06 -19.88 -23.12
N GLU A 102 1.05 -19.07 -22.80
CA GLU A 102 1.26 -17.84 -22.02
C GLU A 102 1.92 -18.13 -20.67
N ASN A 103 1.51 -19.20 -19.99
CA ASN A 103 2.12 -19.61 -18.71
C ASN A 103 3.61 -19.90 -18.85
N GLN A 104 4.03 -20.63 -19.89
CA GLN A 104 5.45 -20.94 -20.12
C GLN A 104 6.27 -19.67 -20.38
N PHE A 105 5.72 -18.70 -21.10
CA PHE A 105 6.40 -17.44 -21.40
C PHE A 105 6.46 -16.51 -20.16
N LEU A 106 5.36 -16.36 -19.43
CA LEU A 106 5.22 -15.39 -18.35
C LEU A 106 5.85 -15.85 -17.03
N THR A 107 5.75 -17.14 -16.68
CA THR A 107 6.19 -17.65 -15.36
C THR A 107 7.61 -17.18 -14.97
N PRO A 108 8.67 -17.43 -15.76
CA PRO A 108 10.03 -17.04 -15.35
C PRO A 108 10.18 -15.52 -15.25
N LYS A 109 9.52 -14.76 -16.12
CA LYS A 109 9.60 -13.29 -16.12
C LYS A 109 8.90 -12.68 -14.92
N LEU A 110 7.68 -13.14 -14.64
CA LEU A 110 6.91 -12.70 -13.47
C LEU A 110 7.63 -13.07 -12.18
N HIS A 111 8.24 -14.26 -12.10
CA HIS A 111 9.03 -14.66 -10.94
C HIS A 111 10.16 -13.66 -10.67
N ASP A 112 10.98 -13.38 -11.68
CA ASP A 112 12.09 -12.43 -11.56
C ASP A 112 11.60 -11.02 -11.18
N ILE A 113 10.55 -10.52 -11.83
CA ILE A 113 10.02 -9.17 -11.58
C ILE A 113 9.46 -9.04 -10.16
N ILE A 114 8.75 -10.04 -9.67
CA ILE A 114 7.99 -9.96 -8.41
C ILE A 114 8.88 -10.26 -7.19
N TYR A 115 9.89 -11.10 -7.35
CA TYR A 115 10.64 -11.67 -6.22
C TYR A 115 12.11 -11.21 -6.12
N LYS A 116 12.78 -10.85 -7.22
CA LYS A 116 14.24 -10.63 -7.23
C LYS A 116 14.70 -9.40 -6.45
N GLU A 117 14.00 -8.27 -6.54
CA GLU A 117 14.36 -7.01 -5.84
C GLU A 117 13.42 -6.69 -4.67
N SER A 118 12.86 -7.73 -4.05
CA SER A 118 11.73 -7.55 -3.13
C SER A 118 12.11 -7.28 -1.68
N GLY A 119 11.32 -6.45 -1.01
CA GLY A 119 11.15 -6.53 0.44
C GLY A 119 11.89 -5.53 1.34
N TRP A 120 12.78 -4.67 0.85
CA TRP A 120 13.38 -3.62 1.69
C TRP A 120 12.40 -2.48 2.00
N SER A 121 11.43 -2.22 1.10
CA SER A 121 10.41 -1.17 1.22
C SER A 121 9.10 -1.66 1.85
N ARG A 122 9.15 -2.76 2.63
CA ARG A 122 7.97 -3.37 3.28
C ARG A 122 7.19 -2.34 4.11
N GLY A 123 5.94 -2.12 3.72
CA GLY A 123 4.93 -1.38 4.48
C GLY A 123 4.03 -2.30 5.33
N TYR A 124 2.95 -1.72 5.84
CA TYR A 124 2.04 -2.39 6.79
C TYR A 124 0.81 -3.04 6.13
N MET A 125 0.62 -2.91 4.81
CA MET A 125 -0.58 -3.39 4.11
C MET A 125 -0.81 -4.89 4.25
N LEU A 126 0.13 -5.72 3.78
CA LEU A 126 0.03 -7.18 3.91
C LEU A 126 -0.07 -7.62 5.37
N ARG A 127 0.71 -6.97 6.24
CA ARG A 127 0.71 -7.28 7.67
C ARG A 127 -0.69 -7.08 8.26
N ASN A 128 -1.28 -5.90 8.08
CA ASN A 128 -2.56 -5.56 8.69
C ASN A 128 -3.72 -6.33 8.03
N LEU A 129 -3.65 -6.63 6.73
CA LEU A 129 -4.60 -7.51 6.05
C LEU A 129 -4.66 -8.90 6.68
N ILE A 130 -3.50 -9.51 6.93
CA ILE A 130 -3.42 -10.83 7.56
C ILE A 130 -3.82 -10.76 9.03
N GLN A 131 -3.42 -9.71 9.76
CA GLN A 131 -3.75 -9.56 11.18
C GLN A 131 -5.26 -9.40 11.37
N LEU A 132 -5.92 -8.60 10.51
CA LEU A 132 -7.37 -8.51 10.42
C LEU A 132 -7.98 -9.88 10.13
N SER A 133 -7.53 -10.56 9.08
CA SER A 133 -8.06 -11.87 8.66
C SER A 133 -7.98 -12.92 9.78
N ILE A 134 -6.82 -13.01 10.46
CA ILE A 134 -6.63 -13.93 11.59
C ILE A 134 -7.54 -13.56 12.75
N THR A 135 -7.63 -12.28 13.11
CA THR A 135 -8.46 -11.84 14.24
C THR A 135 -9.94 -12.12 13.98
N THR A 136 -10.44 -11.75 12.80
CA THR A 136 -11.83 -12.00 12.39
C THR A 136 -12.15 -13.49 12.35
N ALA A 137 -11.25 -14.32 11.81
CA ALA A 137 -11.48 -15.76 11.77
C ALA A 137 -11.33 -16.45 13.13
N SER A 138 -10.52 -15.91 14.05
CA SER A 138 -10.39 -16.44 15.41
C SER A 138 -11.68 -16.31 16.23
N VAL A 139 -12.55 -15.34 15.89
CA VAL A 139 -13.88 -15.18 16.53
C VAL A 139 -15.00 -15.93 15.80
N GLY A 140 -14.65 -16.87 14.92
CA GLY A 140 -15.61 -17.76 14.25
C GLY A 140 -16.18 -17.25 12.92
N ARG A 141 -15.74 -16.08 12.44
CA ARG A 141 -16.24 -15.50 11.17
C ARG A 141 -15.40 -15.90 9.97
N ASN A 142 -16.01 -16.06 8.81
CA ASN A 142 -15.26 -16.42 7.61
C ASN A 142 -14.63 -15.18 6.95
N VAL A 143 -13.46 -15.37 6.36
CA VAL A 143 -12.77 -14.32 5.61
C VAL A 143 -12.41 -14.84 4.22
N LEU A 144 -12.87 -14.15 3.19
CA LEU A 144 -12.58 -14.45 1.80
C LEU A 144 -11.70 -13.36 1.20
N ILE A 145 -10.45 -13.68 0.90
CA ILE A 145 -9.52 -12.79 0.20
C ILE A 145 -9.54 -13.16 -1.28
N ILE A 146 -9.94 -12.24 -2.14
CA ILE A 146 -9.92 -12.41 -3.60
C ILE A 146 -8.80 -11.52 -4.14
N THR A 147 -7.89 -12.04 -4.94
CA THR A 147 -6.77 -11.25 -5.45
C THR A 147 -6.50 -11.46 -6.94
N THR A 148 -6.09 -10.37 -7.58
CA THR A 148 -5.56 -10.34 -8.94
C THR A 148 -4.04 -10.46 -8.98
N ASN A 149 -3.38 -10.53 -7.82
CA ASN A 149 -1.93 -10.56 -7.74
C ASN A 149 -1.44 -11.98 -7.98
N TYR A 150 -0.30 -12.10 -8.66
CA TYR A 150 0.30 -13.41 -8.91
C TYR A 150 1.10 -13.94 -7.72
N ASP A 151 1.53 -13.06 -6.82
CA ASP A 151 2.48 -13.39 -5.76
C ASP A 151 1.88 -14.22 -4.61
N SER A 152 2.76 -14.90 -3.88
CA SER A 152 2.43 -15.71 -2.70
C SER A 152 2.63 -14.96 -1.38
N TYR A 153 2.73 -13.63 -1.40
CA TYR A 153 3.05 -12.87 -0.17
C TYR A 153 1.93 -12.87 0.86
N ILE A 154 0.66 -13.02 0.45
CA ILE A 154 -0.47 -13.18 1.37
C ILE A 154 -0.29 -14.47 2.20
N GLU A 155 0.04 -15.58 1.54
CA GLU A 155 0.30 -16.88 2.19
C GLU A 155 1.54 -16.84 3.10
N SER A 156 2.60 -16.21 2.61
CA SER A 156 3.86 -16.06 3.35
C SER A 156 3.69 -15.23 4.61
N GLU A 157 2.95 -14.12 4.52
CA GLU A 157 2.67 -13.26 5.67
C GLU A 157 1.73 -13.94 6.67
N PHE A 158 0.73 -14.70 6.21
CA PHE A 158 -0.07 -15.57 7.08
C PHE A 158 0.81 -16.54 7.85
N THR A 159 1.69 -17.27 7.17
CA THR A 159 2.57 -18.26 7.80
C THR A 159 3.48 -17.62 8.84
N ALA A 160 4.03 -16.44 8.54
CA ALA A 160 4.88 -15.69 9.47
C ALA A 160 4.10 -15.21 10.71
N GLN A 161 2.90 -14.65 10.54
CA GLN A 161 2.07 -14.21 11.67
C GLN A 161 1.56 -15.37 12.51
N TYR A 162 1.08 -16.42 11.88
CA TYR A 162 0.66 -17.65 12.54
C TYR A 162 1.79 -18.22 13.40
N GLY A 163 3.01 -18.32 12.84
CA GLY A 163 4.20 -18.79 13.56
C GLY A 163 4.52 -17.94 14.79
N ARG A 164 4.43 -16.61 14.67
CA ARG A 164 4.62 -15.68 15.81
C ARG A 164 3.58 -15.88 16.90
N LEU A 165 2.31 -16.07 16.56
CA LEU A 165 1.24 -16.31 17.53
C LEU A 165 1.47 -17.61 18.30
N VAL A 166 1.83 -18.69 17.61
CA VAL A 166 2.17 -19.97 18.25
C VAL A 166 3.40 -19.84 19.15
N ALA A 167 4.45 -19.15 18.68
CA ALA A 167 5.65 -18.91 19.48
C ALA A 167 5.37 -18.07 20.74
N ASN A 168 4.37 -17.19 20.68
CA ASN A 168 3.88 -16.40 21.82
C ASN A 168 2.86 -17.15 22.69
N GLY A 169 2.67 -18.45 22.49
CA GLY A 169 1.86 -19.31 23.34
C GLY A 169 0.37 -19.39 22.99
N VAL A 170 -0.07 -18.84 21.85
CA VAL A 170 -1.47 -18.99 21.40
C VAL A 170 -1.71 -20.44 20.96
N PRO A 171 -2.72 -21.15 21.54
CA PRO A 171 -3.00 -22.52 21.16
C PRO A 171 -3.41 -22.66 19.69
N VAL A 172 -2.87 -23.66 19.00
CA VAL A 172 -3.21 -23.96 17.58
C VAL A 172 -4.71 -24.15 17.36
N ALA A 173 -5.42 -24.74 18.34
CA ALA A 173 -6.87 -24.94 18.26
C ALA A 173 -7.68 -23.63 18.27
N ALA A 174 -7.11 -22.54 18.78
CA ALA A 174 -7.72 -21.21 18.80
C ALA A 174 -7.36 -20.37 17.57
N LEU A 175 -6.54 -20.90 16.66
CA LEU A 175 -6.14 -20.21 15.43
C LEU A 175 -6.96 -20.67 14.22
N PRO A 176 -7.23 -19.77 13.26
CA PRO A 176 -7.93 -20.12 12.04
C PRO A 176 -7.03 -20.88 11.07
N GLY A 177 -7.66 -21.71 10.23
CA GLY A 177 -7.00 -22.33 9.09
C GLY A 177 -6.99 -21.43 7.87
N ILE A 178 -6.19 -21.79 6.87
CA ILE A 178 -6.17 -21.12 5.58
C ILE A 178 -6.19 -22.12 4.42
N ARG A 179 -7.02 -21.84 3.42
CA ARG A 179 -7.01 -22.55 2.14
C ARG A 179 -6.90 -21.56 0.99
N ARG A 180 -6.43 -22.04 -0.15
CA ARG A 180 -6.39 -21.26 -1.39
C ARG A 180 -7.05 -22.01 -2.55
N ARG A 181 -7.60 -21.28 -3.50
CA ARG A 181 -8.03 -21.79 -4.81
C ARG A 181 -7.50 -20.85 -5.90
N VAL A 182 -7.15 -21.41 -7.05
CA VAL A 182 -6.62 -20.64 -8.20
C VAL A 182 -7.48 -20.92 -9.42
N LEU A 183 -7.88 -19.86 -10.14
CA LEU A 183 -8.75 -19.94 -11.32
C LEU A 183 -7.96 -20.22 -12.62
N GLY A 184 -8.68 -20.57 -13.68
CA GLY A 184 -8.13 -20.83 -15.02
C GLY A 184 -7.78 -22.29 -15.32
N GLY A 185 -7.71 -23.17 -14.33
CA GLY A 185 -7.49 -24.60 -14.55
C GLY A 185 -8.77 -25.39 -14.90
N PRO A 186 -8.68 -26.52 -15.63
CA PRO A 186 -9.84 -27.39 -15.93
C PRO A 186 -10.51 -27.98 -14.68
N ARG A 187 -9.80 -27.97 -13.53
CA ARG A 187 -10.36 -28.23 -12.20
C ARG A 187 -9.82 -27.20 -11.22
N VAL A 188 -10.71 -26.41 -10.63
CA VAL A 188 -10.38 -25.54 -9.49
C VAL A 188 -10.11 -26.44 -8.29
N LYS A 189 -8.84 -26.52 -7.87
CA LYS A 189 -8.45 -27.29 -6.68
C LYS A 189 -8.38 -26.36 -5.47
N HIS A 190 -8.96 -26.80 -4.36
CA HIS A 190 -8.71 -26.21 -3.07
C HIS A 190 -7.44 -26.84 -2.48
N VAL A 191 -6.46 -25.99 -2.19
CA VAL A 191 -5.24 -26.39 -1.49
C VAL A 191 -5.37 -25.93 -0.05
N THR A 192 -5.39 -26.88 0.88
CA THR A 192 -5.35 -26.56 2.31
C THR A 192 -3.90 -26.24 2.66
N VAL A 193 -3.66 -24.99 3.06
CA VAL A 193 -2.35 -24.53 3.50
C VAL A 193 -2.19 -24.82 5.00
N ARG A 194 -3.25 -24.56 5.79
CA ARG A 194 -3.36 -24.93 7.21
C ARG A 194 -4.79 -25.36 7.55
N LYS A 195 -4.93 -26.42 8.36
CA LYS A 195 -6.23 -26.88 8.88
C LYS A 195 -6.76 -25.89 9.93
N HIS A 196 -8.09 -25.74 9.99
CA HIS A 196 -8.76 -24.90 10.99
C HIS A 196 -9.14 -25.71 12.24
N GLY A 197 -9.27 -25.02 13.38
CA GLY A 197 -9.90 -25.57 14.58
C GLY A 197 -11.41 -25.68 14.41
N THR A 198 -12.09 -26.47 15.24
CA THR A 198 -13.55 -26.64 15.16
C THR A 198 -14.34 -25.40 15.58
N ALA A 199 -13.74 -24.50 16.35
CA ALA A 199 -14.37 -23.28 16.88
C ALA A 199 -13.95 -21.99 16.14
N THR A 200 -13.10 -22.09 15.11
CA THR A 200 -12.60 -20.94 14.35
C THR A 200 -13.17 -20.92 12.94
N GLY A 201 -13.29 -19.70 12.38
CA GLY A 201 -13.65 -19.48 10.99
C GLY A 201 -12.52 -19.87 10.04
N LEU A 202 -12.83 -19.85 8.75
CA LEU A 202 -11.88 -20.17 7.68
C LEU A 202 -11.43 -18.90 6.95
N ILE A 203 -10.13 -18.83 6.67
CA ILE A 203 -9.58 -17.88 5.71
C ILE A 203 -9.43 -18.58 4.36
N GLU A 204 -10.04 -18.04 3.32
CA GLU A 204 -9.89 -18.53 1.96
C GLU A 204 -9.27 -17.47 1.06
N ILE A 205 -8.25 -17.85 0.29
CA ILE A 205 -7.65 -17.01 -0.76
C ILE A 205 -8.12 -17.50 -2.13
N VAL A 206 -8.58 -16.61 -2.99
CA VAL A 206 -8.93 -16.89 -4.38
C VAL A 206 -8.07 -16.06 -5.32
N TYR A 207 -7.24 -16.73 -6.10
CA TYR A 207 -6.40 -16.13 -7.13
C TYR A 207 -7.14 -16.10 -8.46
N LEU A 208 -7.54 -14.91 -8.91
CA LEU A 208 -8.26 -14.73 -10.18
C LEU A 208 -7.35 -14.85 -11.40
N HIS A 209 -6.13 -14.33 -11.30
CA HIS A 209 -5.22 -14.18 -12.44
C HIS A 209 -4.07 -15.19 -12.44
N GLY A 210 -4.24 -16.32 -11.74
CA GLY A 210 -3.19 -17.31 -11.54
C GLY A 210 -2.25 -16.97 -10.39
N ARG A 211 -1.32 -17.89 -10.08
CA ARG A 211 -0.37 -17.75 -8.98
C ARG A 211 1.01 -18.23 -9.40
N VAL A 212 2.03 -17.43 -9.10
CA VAL A 212 3.46 -17.73 -9.28
C VAL A 212 4.09 -17.93 -7.90
N ASP A 213 4.70 -19.09 -7.70
CA ASP A 213 5.29 -19.46 -6.42
C ASP A 213 6.62 -18.75 -6.16
N LEU A 214 6.92 -18.44 -4.89
CA LEU A 214 8.18 -17.79 -4.50
C LEU A 214 9.38 -18.73 -4.72
N ASP A 215 9.23 -20.02 -4.41
CA ASP A 215 10.34 -20.99 -4.38
C ASP A 215 10.56 -21.67 -5.75
N ASN A 216 10.21 -20.99 -6.84
CA ASN A 216 10.16 -21.54 -8.20
C ASN A 216 9.28 -22.80 -8.32
N GLY A 217 8.28 -22.93 -7.44
CA GLY A 217 7.24 -23.94 -7.56
C GLY A 217 6.40 -23.78 -8.84
N PRO A 218 5.61 -24.80 -9.21
CA PRO A 218 4.81 -24.76 -10.43
C PRO A 218 3.78 -23.62 -10.39
N THR A 219 3.67 -22.90 -11.49
CA THR A 219 2.57 -21.93 -11.70
C THR A 219 1.23 -22.65 -11.62
N GLU A 220 0.31 -22.07 -10.87
CA GLU A 220 -1.04 -22.58 -10.71
C GLU A 220 -2.04 -21.70 -11.46
N GLY A 221 -3.03 -22.34 -12.09
CA GLY A 221 -4.05 -21.65 -12.86
C GLY A 221 -3.55 -21.10 -14.20
N VAL A 222 -4.32 -20.18 -14.77
CA VAL A 222 -3.95 -19.42 -15.99
C VAL A 222 -3.46 -18.05 -15.57
N LEU A 223 -2.27 -17.68 -16.02
CA LEU A 223 -1.74 -16.33 -15.83
C LEU A 223 -2.52 -15.36 -16.75
N VAL A 224 -3.29 -14.45 -16.14
CA VAL A 224 -4.13 -13.50 -16.88
C VAL A 224 -3.42 -12.17 -17.04
N LEU A 225 -3.09 -11.79 -18.27
CA LEU A 225 -2.36 -10.53 -18.59
C LEU A 225 -2.85 -9.90 -19.90
N SER A 226 -3.00 -10.70 -20.96
CA SER A 226 -3.42 -10.31 -22.31
C SER A 226 -4.95 -10.26 -22.46
N GLU A 227 -5.48 -9.61 -23.49
CA GLU A 227 -6.93 -9.65 -23.78
C GLU A 227 -7.44 -11.09 -23.96
N GLY A 228 -6.64 -11.96 -24.57
CA GLY A 228 -6.99 -13.38 -24.76
C GLY A 228 -7.14 -14.14 -23.44
N SER A 229 -6.23 -13.94 -22.49
CA SER A 229 -6.33 -14.58 -21.17
C SER A 229 -7.45 -13.97 -20.31
N TYR A 230 -7.73 -12.67 -20.45
CA TYR A 230 -8.92 -12.07 -19.82
C TYR A 230 -10.22 -12.66 -20.38
N ALA A 231 -10.35 -12.76 -21.70
CA ALA A 231 -11.55 -13.29 -22.34
C ALA A 231 -11.82 -14.77 -21.95
N SER A 232 -10.78 -15.60 -21.90
CA SER A 232 -10.91 -17.02 -21.57
C SER A 232 -11.25 -17.29 -20.10
N THR A 233 -10.94 -16.38 -19.19
CA THR A 233 -11.18 -16.54 -17.74
C THR A 233 -12.37 -15.73 -17.21
N GLN A 234 -12.96 -14.86 -18.05
CA GLN A 234 -13.99 -13.89 -17.67
C GLN A 234 -15.18 -14.54 -16.95
N GLU A 235 -15.76 -15.60 -17.53
CA GLU A 235 -16.94 -16.27 -16.97
C GLU A 235 -16.67 -16.80 -15.55
N GLN A 236 -15.52 -17.46 -15.37
CA GLN A 236 -15.14 -18.06 -14.10
C GLN A 236 -14.88 -17.00 -13.02
N SER A 237 -14.10 -15.97 -13.36
CA SER A 237 -13.78 -14.86 -12.46
C SER A 237 -15.04 -14.09 -12.06
N GLN A 238 -15.91 -13.79 -13.02
CA GLN A 238 -17.17 -13.09 -12.78
C GLN A 238 -18.12 -13.90 -11.90
N LYS A 239 -18.27 -15.21 -12.16
CA LYS A 239 -19.10 -16.09 -11.33
C LYS A 239 -18.64 -16.10 -9.87
N VAL A 240 -17.34 -16.30 -9.66
CA VAL A 240 -16.74 -16.29 -8.31
C VAL A 240 -17.03 -14.96 -7.60
N LEU A 241 -16.85 -13.83 -8.27
CA LEU A 241 -17.08 -12.52 -7.67
C LEU A 241 -18.55 -12.26 -7.37
N ILE A 242 -19.46 -12.62 -8.27
CA ILE A 242 -20.91 -12.50 -8.05
C ILE A 242 -21.33 -13.32 -6.83
N ASP A 243 -20.93 -14.59 -6.75
CA ASP A 243 -21.27 -15.46 -5.63
C ASP A 243 -20.68 -14.95 -4.31
N SER A 244 -19.50 -14.33 -4.38
CA SER A 244 -18.83 -13.73 -3.22
C SER A 244 -19.50 -12.46 -2.73
N PHE A 245 -20.06 -11.64 -3.62
CA PHE A 245 -20.66 -10.34 -3.27
C PHE A 245 -22.15 -10.41 -2.94
N ARG A 246 -22.84 -11.51 -3.28
CA ARG A 246 -24.23 -11.76 -2.89
C ARG A 246 -24.34 -12.10 -1.40
N GLY A 247 -25.41 -11.61 -0.79
CA GLY A 247 -25.78 -11.87 0.59
C GLY A 247 -25.63 -10.65 1.48
N ARG A 248 -26.71 -10.29 2.18
CA ARG A 248 -26.76 -9.12 3.07
C ARG A 248 -25.90 -9.24 4.33
N SER A 249 -25.53 -10.46 4.72
CA SER A 249 -24.65 -10.72 5.86
C SER A 249 -23.16 -10.54 5.55
N LYS A 250 -22.79 -10.28 4.28
CA LYS A 250 -21.40 -10.12 3.85
C LYS A 250 -20.99 -8.65 3.82
N GLY A 251 -19.81 -8.36 4.34
CA GLY A 251 -19.14 -7.08 4.17
C GLY A 251 -18.08 -7.17 3.07
N VAL A 252 -18.11 -6.30 2.07
CA VAL A 252 -17.10 -6.28 0.99
C VAL A 252 -16.18 -5.08 1.14
N LEU A 253 -14.87 -5.33 1.14
CA LEU A 253 -13.85 -4.30 1.19
C LEU A 253 -12.90 -4.43 -0.01
N VAL A 254 -12.82 -3.39 -0.84
CA VAL A 254 -11.89 -3.33 -1.98
C VAL A 254 -10.67 -2.49 -1.61
N ILE A 255 -9.47 -3.07 -1.67
CA ILE A 255 -8.19 -2.43 -1.33
C ILE A 255 -7.10 -2.71 -2.37
N GLY A 256 -6.19 -1.75 -2.53
CA GLY A 256 -5.06 -1.88 -3.45
C GLY A 256 -5.46 -2.04 -4.93
N ALA A 257 -6.73 -1.81 -5.26
CA ALA A 257 -7.27 -1.90 -6.61
C ALA A 257 -7.83 -0.55 -7.03
N SER A 258 -7.55 -0.13 -8.26
CA SER A 258 -8.39 0.84 -8.95
C SER A 258 -9.66 0.10 -9.37
N LEU A 259 -10.84 0.69 -9.18
CA LEU A 259 -12.14 0.15 -9.65
C LEU A 259 -12.21 0.14 -11.19
N THR A 260 -11.20 -0.38 -11.88
CA THR A 260 -11.03 -0.41 -13.33
C THR A 260 -11.00 -1.83 -13.85
N ASP A 261 -10.86 -2.81 -12.96
CA ASP A 261 -10.88 -4.21 -13.32
C ASP A 261 -12.30 -4.66 -13.68
N GLU A 262 -12.42 -5.30 -14.83
CA GLU A 262 -13.71 -5.55 -15.49
C GLU A 262 -14.54 -6.62 -14.78
N PRO A 263 -13.99 -7.78 -14.36
CA PRO A 263 -14.73 -8.75 -13.57
C PRO A 263 -15.26 -8.15 -12.26
N LEU A 264 -14.49 -7.26 -11.61
CA LEU A 264 -14.90 -6.56 -10.39
C LEU A 264 -16.07 -5.60 -10.67
N ILE A 265 -15.96 -4.75 -11.69
CA ILE A 265 -17.03 -3.80 -12.07
C ILE A 265 -18.33 -4.55 -12.38
N ASN A 266 -18.24 -5.61 -13.18
CA ASN A 266 -19.40 -6.40 -13.58
C ASN A 266 -20.07 -7.06 -12.36
N ALA A 267 -19.28 -7.65 -11.46
CA ALA A 267 -19.82 -8.26 -10.24
C ALA A 267 -20.49 -7.24 -9.31
N LEU A 268 -19.90 -6.06 -9.12
CA LEU A 268 -20.51 -4.99 -8.31
C LEU A 268 -21.86 -4.54 -8.89
N ALA A 269 -21.91 -4.29 -10.20
CA ALA A 269 -23.13 -3.87 -10.88
C ALA A 269 -24.24 -4.93 -10.79
N LEU A 270 -23.91 -6.20 -11.03
CA LEU A 270 -24.88 -7.30 -11.05
C LEU A 270 -25.38 -7.71 -9.66
N THR A 271 -24.63 -7.41 -8.60
CA THR A 271 -25.01 -7.75 -7.22
C THR A 271 -25.60 -6.57 -6.46
N LYS A 272 -25.86 -5.43 -7.13
CA LYS A 272 -26.28 -4.18 -6.48
C LYS A 272 -27.48 -4.34 -5.55
N GLY A 273 -28.51 -5.10 -5.95
CA GLY A 273 -29.77 -5.27 -5.22
C GLY A 273 -29.78 -6.35 -4.12
N ASP A 274 -28.72 -7.15 -4.00
CA ASP A 274 -28.63 -8.29 -3.08
C ASP A 274 -27.29 -8.34 -2.33
N ALA A 275 -26.65 -7.19 -2.19
CA ALA A 275 -25.39 -7.07 -1.47
C ALA A 275 -25.61 -6.56 -0.04
N GLY A 276 -24.73 -6.98 0.87
CA GLY A 276 -24.50 -6.27 2.12
C GLY A 276 -23.69 -4.99 1.90
N GLU A 277 -23.05 -4.51 2.96
CA GLU A 277 -22.28 -3.26 2.94
C GLU A 277 -20.97 -3.43 2.15
N ARG A 278 -20.66 -2.47 1.27
CA ARG A 278 -19.52 -2.55 0.35
C ARG A 278 -18.76 -1.23 0.33
N TYR A 279 -17.45 -1.30 0.53
CA TYR A 279 -16.58 -0.13 0.51
C TYR A 279 -15.31 -0.35 -0.31
N ALA A 280 -14.81 0.72 -0.91
CA ALA A 280 -13.52 0.76 -1.60
C ALA A 280 -12.64 1.87 -1.04
N LEU A 281 -11.38 1.54 -0.70
CA LEU A 281 -10.37 2.52 -0.29
C LEU A 281 -9.61 3.03 -1.51
N ILE A 282 -9.91 4.24 -1.97
CA ILE A 282 -9.30 4.83 -3.17
C ILE A 282 -8.69 6.20 -2.84
N ALA A 283 -7.35 6.23 -2.78
CA ALA A 283 -6.60 7.46 -2.56
C ALA A 283 -6.60 8.32 -3.83
N VAL A 284 -7.23 9.51 -3.76
CA VAL A 284 -7.34 10.43 -4.90
C VAL A 284 -5.97 11.00 -5.24
N PRO A 285 -5.45 10.84 -6.48
CA PRO A 285 -4.20 11.46 -6.87
C PRO A 285 -4.36 13.00 -6.84
N PRO A 286 -3.31 13.74 -6.45
CA PRO A 286 -3.37 15.20 -6.46
C PRO A 286 -3.62 15.70 -7.90
N PRO A 287 -4.51 16.70 -8.10
CA PRO A 287 -4.94 17.17 -9.42
C PRO A 287 -3.88 18.00 -10.17
N VAL A 288 -2.59 17.76 -9.91
CA VAL A 288 -1.51 18.63 -10.41
C VAL A 288 -1.07 18.25 -11.83
N PHE A 289 -1.30 17.00 -12.23
CA PHE A 289 -0.81 16.50 -13.52
C PHE A 289 -1.76 15.48 -14.10
N SER A 290 -2.23 15.72 -15.33
CA SER A 290 -2.87 14.69 -16.15
C SER A 290 -1.77 13.84 -16.80
N PRO A 291 -1.62 12.55 -16.47
CA PRO A 291 -0.66 11.68 -17.16
C PRO A 291 -0.96 11.62 -18.66
N ARG A 292 -2.24 11.77 -19.02
CA ARG A 292 -2.79 11.66 -20.38
C ARG A 292 -2.37 12.81 -21.29
N THR A 293 -2.38 14.04 -20.78
CA THR A 293 -2.13 15.24 -21.59
C THR A 293 -0.82 15.93 -21.25
N LYS A 294 -0.11 15.45 -20.22
CA LYS A 294 1.04 16.14 -19.59
C LYS A 294 0.73 17.61 -19.25
N ALA A 295 -0.55 17.94 -19.13
CA ALA A 295 -1.04 19.29 -18.88
C ALA A 295 -1.35 19.47 -17.40
N ILE A 296 -1.10 20.69 -16.92
CA ILE A 296 -1.57 21.15 -15.62
C ILE A 296 -3.10 21.22 -15.72
N LEU A 297 -3.82 20.56 -14.81
CA LEU A 297 -5.27 20.62 -14.79
C LEU A 297 -5.73 22.06 -14.50
N PRO A 298 -6.91 22.48 -15.01
CA PRO A 298 -7.49 23.77 -14.69
C PRO A 298 -7.54 23.99 -13.16
N SER A 299 -7.26 25.23 -12.72
CA SER A 299 -7.30 25.61 -11.29
C SER A 299 -8.66 25.40 -10.62
N THR A 300 -9.72 25.15 -11.39
CA THR A 300 -11.07 24.82 -10.92
C THR A 300 -11.20 23.38 -10.44
N ILE A 301 -10.28 22.48 -10.79
CA ILE A 301 -10.33 21.07 -10.40
C ILE A 301 -9.61 20.88 -9.06
N SER A 302 -10.40 20.72 -8.00
CA SER A 302 -9.89 20.44 -6.66
C SER A 302 -9.88 18.93 -6.36
N THR A 303 -9.02 18.49 -5.44
CA THR A 303 -9.02 17.10 -4.93
C THR A 303 -10.41 16.70 -4.40
N LYS A 304 -11.13 17.64 -3.78
CA LYS A 304 -12.50 17.45 -3.30
C LYS A 304 -13.47 17.14 -4.44
N THR A 305 -13.44 17.91 -5.51
CA THR A 305 -14.30 17.68 -6.69
C THR A 305 -14.01 16.33 -7.36
N VAL A 306 -12.73 15.94 -7.45
CA VAL A 306 -12.34 14.62 -7.96
C VAL A 306 -12.80 13.49 -7.03
N SER A 307 -12.67 13.68 -5.72
CA SER A 307 -13.16 12.76 -4.69
C SER A 307 -14.67 12.54 -4.82
N GLU A 308 -15.43 13.61 -4.97
CA GLU A 308 -16.89 13.56 -5.15
C GLU A 308 -17.29 12.84 -6.45
N ALA A 309 -16.61 13.11 -7.57
CA ALA A 309 -16.84 12.39 -8.82
C ALA A 309 -16.56 10.89 -8.69
N LEU A 310 -15.52 10.50 -7.96
CA LEU A 310 -15.23 9.09 -7.66
C LEU A 310 -16.31 8.45 -6.78
N ARG A 311 -16.85 9.18 -5.80
CA ARG A 311 -17.97 8.71 -4.97
C ARG A 311 -19.24 8.51 -5.80
N LEU A 312 -19.56 9.41 -6.72
CA LEU A 312 -20.69 9.24 -7.65
C LEU A 312 -20.55 7.97 -8.49
N ARG A 313 -19.34 7.70 -8.99
CA ARG A 313 -19.04 6.45 -9.71
C ARG A 313 -19.21 5.23 -8.81
N GLY A 314 -18.72 5.29 -7.57
CA GLY A 314 -18.93 4.23 -6.57
C GLY A 314 -20.41 3.93 -6.35
N ALA A 315 -21.20 4.95 -6.05
CA ALA A 315 -22.64 4.83 -5.84
C ALA A 315 -23.37 4.27 -7.07
N HIS A 316 -22.94 4.65 -8.28
CA HIS A 316 -23.45 4.06 -9.51
C HIS A 316 -23.23 2.55 -9.55
N LEU A 317 -22.01 2.09 -9.21
CA LEU A 317 -21.62 0.68 -9.13
C LEU A 317 -22.18 -0.04 -7.88
N GLY A 318 -22.75 0.68 -6.91
CA GLY A 318 -23.27 0.11 -5.66
C GLY A 318 -22.24 -0.05 -4.54
N ILE A 319 -21.12 0.65 -4.59
CA ILE A 319 -20.03 0.58 -3.58
C ILE A 319 -19.72 1.96 -2.99
N GLY A 320 -19.60 2.06 -1.68
CA GLY A 320 -19.15 3.27 -1.00
C GLY A 320 -17.67 3.52 -1.25
N VAL A 321 -17.31 4.68 -1.80
CA VAL A 321 -15.89 5.03 -1.98
C VAL A 321 -15.43 5.88 -0.81
N LEU A 322 -14.48 5.35 -0.05
CA LEU A 322 -13.75 6.06 0.98
C LEU A 322 -12.46 6.61 0.37
N ASN A 323 -12.12 7.86 0.70
CA ASN A 323 -11.00 8.55 0.08
C ASN A 323 -9.89 8.84 1.11
N PRO A 324 -8.98 7.87 1.35
CA PRO A 324 -7.74 8.13 2.07
C PRO A 324 -7.00 9.36 1.49
N MET A 325 -6.57 10.24 2.39
CA MET A 325 -5.74 11.41 2.07
C MET A 325 -4.28 11.02 1.75
N SER A 326 -3.86 9.81 2.11
CA SER A 326 -2.50 9.29 1.95
C SER A 326 -2.52 7.76 1.91
N HIS A 327 -1.52 7.14 1.28
CA HIS A 327 -1.47 5.69 1.12
C HIS A 327 -1.35 4.94 2.46
N TYR A 328 -0.65 5.50 3.46
CA TYR A 328 -0.55 4.88 4.79
C TYR A 328 -1.90 4.69 5.50
N GLN A 329 -2.93 5.45 5.11
CA GLN A 329 -4.23 5.36 5.76
C GLN A 329 -5.00 4.10 5.36
N SER A 330 -4.70 3.50 4.21
CA SER A 330 -5.31 2.22 3.82
C SER A 330 -4.88 1.05 4.72
N PRO A 331 -3.58 0.80 4.99
CA PRO A 331 -3.19 -0.21 5.99
C PRO A 331 -3.65 0.17 7.40
N GLN A 332 -3.67 1.46 7.75
CA GLN A 332 -4.22 1.89 9.04
C GLN A 332 -5.71 1.56 9.16
N PHE A 333 -6.50 1.69 8.09
CA PHE A 333 -7.92 1.33 8.10
C PHE A 333 -8.13 -0.17 8.40
N LEU A 334 -7.27 -1.05 7.89
CA LEU A 334 -7.33 -2.48 8.22
C LEU A 334 -7.03 -2.75 9.71
N GLU A 335 -6.10 -1.99 10.30
CA GLU A 335 -5.81 -2.05 11.73
C GLU A 335 -7.01 -1.54 12.57
N GLU A 336 -7.62 -0.43 12.17
CA GLU A 336 -8.83 0.08 12.83
C GLU A 336 -10.01 -0.89 12.71
N LEU A 337 -10.18 -1.53 11.54
CA LEU A 337 -11.22 -2.52 11.33
C LEU A 337 -11.03 -3.75 12.21
N ARG A 338 -9.77 -4.18 12.40
CA ARG A 338 -9.41 -5.26 13.33
C ARG A 338 -9.80 -4.89 14.77
N ILE A 339 -9.46 -3.68 15.20
CA ILE A 339 -9.75 -3.20 16.56
C ILE A 339 -11.27 -3.07 16.76
N ALA A 340 -11.99 -2.51 15.78
CA ALA A 340 -13.44 -2.38 15.83
C ALA A 340 -14.13 -3.76 15.92
N GLY A 341 -13.71 -4.74 15.11
CA GLY A 341 -14.24 -6.10 15.16
C GLY A 341 -13.95 -6.80 16.49
N SER A 342 -12.72 -6.68 17.00
CA SER A 342 -12.34 -7.20 18.32
C SER A 342 -13.19 -6.58 19.43
N ALA A 343 -13.40 -5.26 19.39
CA ALA A 343 -14.21 -4.54 20.35
C ALA A 343 -15.68 -4.96 20.32
N ALA A 344 -16.27 -5.05 19.13
CA ALA A 344 -17.66 -5.47 18.96
C ALA A 344 -17.92 -6.85 19.58
N VAL A 345 -17.01 -7.81 19.39
CA VAL A 345 -17.14 -9.16 19.95
C VAL A 345 -16.92 -9.17 21.46
N LYS A 346 -15.81 -8.61 21.95
CA LYS A 346 -15.43 -8.71 23.36
C LYS A 346 -16.35 -7.95 24.30
N THR A 347 -16.93 -6.85 23.83
CA THR A 347 -17.80 -5.99 24.64
C THR A 347 -19.29 -6.21 24.35
N SER A 348 -19.62 -7.02 23.34
CA SER A 348 -20.99 -7.17 22.81
C SER A 348 -21.63 -5.82 22.44
N ASN A 349 -20.82 -4.84 22.02
CA ASN A 349 -21.27 -3.51 21.63
C ASN A 349 -20.55 -3.05 20.34
N SER A 350 -21.28 -3.01 19.23
CA SER A 350 -20.76 -2.58 17.92
C SER A 350 -20.30 -1.12 17.89
N GLU A 351 -20.85 -0.27 18.75
CA GLU A 351 -20.51 1.15 18.82
C GLU A 351 -19.29 1.43 19.74
N TYR A 352 -18.75 0.42 20.42
CA TYR A 352 -17.67 0.59 21.41
C TYR A 352 -16.43 1.30 20.83
N TYR A 353 -16.09 1.03 19.56
CA TYR A 353 -14.99 1.71 18.87
C TYR A 353 -15.28 3.19 18.59
N ARG A 354 -16.53 3.53 18.26
CA ARG A 354 -16.94 4.89 17.93
C ARG A 354 -16.96 5.79 19.16
N ASP A 355 -17.25 5.23 20.33
CA ASP A 355 -17.25 5.95 21.59
C ASP A 355 -15.86 6.52 21.95
N ASN A 356 -15.79 7.84 22.03
CA ASN A 356 -14.57 8.57 22.34
C ASN A 356 -14.10 8.42 23.79
N THR A 357 -14.95 7.96 24.70
CA THR A 357 -14.60 7.75 26.11
C THR A 357 -13.68 6.53 26.29
N ASN A 358 -13.80 5.53 25.43
CA ASN A 358 -13.03 4.28 25.49
C ASN A 358 -11.56 4.45 25.09
N SER A 359 -11.17 5.58 24.50
CA SER A 359 -9.79 5.87 24.06
C SER A 359 -9.16 4.87 23.07
N ILE A 360 -9.96 3.94 22.51
CA ILE A 360 -9.47 2.90 21.58
C ILE A 360 -9.59 3.26 20.11
N ASN A 361 -10.09 4.44 19.73
CA ASN A 361 -10.11 4.83 18.32
C ASN A 361 -8.82 5.53 17.91
N TYR A 362 -8.52 5.49 16.61
CA TYR A 362 -7.31 6.11 16.05
C TYR A 362 -7.09 7.55 16.52
N ALA A 363 -8.14 8.37 16.48
CA ALA A 363 -8.05 9.79 16.78
C ALA A 363 -7.70 10.06 18.25
N GLN A 364 -8.24 9.28 19.19
CA GLN A 364 -7.91 9.38 20.61
C GLN A 364 -6.50 8.86 20.88
N ARG A 365 -6.10 7.70 20.33
CA ARG A 365 -4.74 7.18 20.49
C ARG A 365 -3.69 8.18 20.01
N LEU A 366 -3.90 8.76 18.84
CA LEU A 366 -2.99 9.75 18.27
C LEU A 366 -2.93 11.04 19.10
N LYS A 367 -4.08 11.46 19.66
CA LYS A 367 -4.16 12.61 20.58
C LYS A 367 -3.35 12.32 21.85
N SER A 368 -3.61 11.20 22.52
CA SER A 368 -2.94 10.83 23.77
C SER A 368 -1.43 10.70 23.57
N TRP A 369 -0.99 10.07 22.47
CA TRP A 369 0.44 10.04 22.13
C TRP A 369 1.01 11.46 21.96
N HIS A 370 0.33 12.33 21.21
CA HIS A 370 0.85 13.66 20.94
C HIS A 370 0.94 14.53 22.20
N GLU A 371 -0.03 14.42 23.11
CA GLU A 371 -0.01 15.11 24.41
C GLU A 371 1.15 14.62 25.29
N LEU A 372 1.37 13.30 25.36
CA LEU A 372 2.51 12.70 26.05
C LEU A 372 3.85 13.11 25.42
N TRP A 373 3.91 13.14 24.09
CA TRP A 373 5.08 13.60 23.35
C TRP A 373 5.36 15.07 23.67
N ALA A 374 4.38 15.96 23.51
CA ALA A 374 4.55 17.40 23.74
C ALA A 374 4.99 17.72 25.17
N ALA A 375 4.42 17.04 26.17
CA ALA A 375 4.79 17.19 27.57
C ALA A 375 6.27 16.83 27.82
N ARG A 376 6.76 15.75 27.20
CA ARG A 376 8.16 15.28 27.35
C ARG A 376 9.14 16.02 26.44
N ALA A 377 8.69 16.45 25.27
CA ALA A 377 9.53 17.04 24.24
C ALA A 377 10.00 18.44 24.65
N ASN A 378 9.14 19.20 25.34
CA ASN A 378 9.48 20.52 25.88
C ASN A 378 10.47 20.46 27.06
N THR A 379 10.60 19.31 27.72
CA THR A 379 11.49 19.12 28.88
C THR A 379 12.83 18.48 28.51
N LYS A 380 13.01 18.00 27.27
CA LYS A 380 14.23 17.30 26.86
C LYS A 380 15.26 18.25 26.26
N ASP A 381 16.49 18.11 26.75
CA ASP A 381 17.67 18.79 26.23
C ASP A 381 17.86 18.49 24.72
N PRO A 382 17.89 19.52 23.84
CA PRO A 382 18.25 19.35 22.44
C PRO A 382 19.56 18.58 22.22
N GLU A 383 20.50 18.65 23.16
CA GLU A 383 21.78 17.92 23.10
C GLU A 383 21.56 16.41 23.10
N PHE A 384 20.66 15.93 23.96
CA PHE A 384 20.37 14.49 24.07
C PHE A 384 19.82 13.92 22.76
N ALA A 385 18.93 14.64 22.09
CA ALA A 385 18.36 14.20 20.81
C ALA A 385 19.39 14.22 19.68
N TYR A 386 20.28 15.22 19.68
CA TYR A 386 21.42 15.28 18.76
C TYR A 386 22.37 14.10 18.98
N GLN A 387 22.78 13.85 20.23
CA GLN A 387 23.74 12.80 20.58
C GLN A 387 23.25 11.41 20.15
N ILE A 388 21.97 11.08 20.38
CA ILE A 388 21.37 9.83 19.91
C ILE A 388 21.52 9.66 18.40
N LEU A 389 21.25 10.72 17.63
CA LEU A 389 21.31 10.66 16.17
C LEU A 389 22.74 10.64 15.65
N HIS A 390 23.64 11.37 16.30
CA HIS A 390 25.06 11.36 15.99
C HIS A 390 25.67 9.97 16.24
N ASP A 391 25.45 9.41 17.42
CA ASP A 391 25.97 8.09 17.79
C ASP A 391 25.37 6.98 16.92
N GLY A 392 24.06 7.04 16.64
CA GLY A 392 23.40 6.12 15.73
C GLY A 392 23.95 6.18 14.31
N LEU A 393 24.32 7.37 13.84
CA LEU A 393 24.93 7.56 12.52
C LEU A 393 26.37 7.04 12.48
N GLU A 394 27.22 7.47 13.42
CA GLU A 394 28.65 7.13 13.44
C GLU A 394 28.89 5.66 13.82
N SER A 395 28.24 5.19 14.88
CA SER A 395 28.46 3.84 15.44
C SER A 395 27.56 2.77 14.83
N GLY A 396 26.42 3.15 14.23
CA GLY A 396 25.49 2.22 13.60
C GLY A 396 25.59 2.24 12.08
N ILE A 397 25.03 3.28 11.47
CA ILE A 397 24.78 3.34 10.03
C ILE A 397 26.07 3.33 9.22
N LYS A 398 27.04 4.20 9.55
CA LYS A 398 28.32 4.22 8.84
C LYS A 398 29.05 2.89 8.93
N ASN A 399 28.99 2.20 10.07
CA ASN A 399 29.59 0.88 10.23
C ASN A 399 28.99 -0.17 9.28
N VAL A 400 27.67 -0.15 9.07
CA VAL A 400 27.00 -1.01 8.08
C VAL A 400 27.40 -0.64 6.66
N LEU A 401 27.57 0.65 6.37
CA LEU A 401 27.88 1.16 5.03
C LEU A 401 29.37 1.13 4.67
N LYS A 402 30.29 0.85 5.61
CA LYS A 402 31.75 0.88 5.40
C LYS A 402 32.26 0.05 4.22
N VAL A 403 31.54 -0.99 3.82
CA VAL A 403 31.93 -1.89 2.71
C VAL A 403 31.41 -1.39 1.35
N SER A 404 30.46 -0.45 1.33
CA SER A 404 29.71 -0.09 0.12
C SER A 404 29.59 1.42 -0.13
N ALA A 405 29.86 2.27 0.86
CA ALA A 405 29.86 3.72 0.70
C ALA A 405 31.11 4.16 -0.08
N PRO A 406 30.96 4.91 -1.18
CA PRO A 406 32.09 5.51 -1.87
C PRO A 406 32.90 6.45 -0.97
N GLU A 407 34.19 6.58 -1.26
CA GLU A 407 35.07 7.50 -0.55
C GLU A 407 34.54 8.94 -0.66
N GLY A 408 34.43 9.63 0.48
CA GLY A 408 33.91 11.01 0.55
C GLY A 408 32.37 11.13 0.63
N GLU A 409 31.63 10.02 0.73
CA GLU A 409 30.19 10.09 1.01
C GLU A 409 29.94 10.65 2.43
N MET A 410 29.13 11.70 2.50
CA MET A 410 28.70 12.34 3.74
C MET A 410 27.25 12.00 4.01
N PHE A 411 26.94 11.78 5.29
CA PHE A 411 25.60 11.43 5.74
C PHE A 411 25.07 12.40 6.79
N ARG A 412 23.74 12.54 6.83
CA ARG A 412 23.01 13.23 7.89
C ARG A 412 21.76 12.45 8.27
N ALA A 413 21.56 12.21 9.55
CA ALA A 413 20.31 11.67 10.08
C ALA A 413 19.39 12.80 10.54
N GLU A 414 18.10 12.68 10.27
CA GLU A 414 17.05 13.62 10.64
C GLU A 414 15.85 12.88 11.23
N VAL A 415 15.23 13.44 12.26
CA VAL A 415 13.96 12.94 12.82
C VAL A 415 12.89 13.98 12.63
N TRP A 416 11.84 13.58 11.93
CA TRP A 416 10.65 14.37 11.63
C TRP A 416 9.49 13.84 12.44
N VAL A 417 8.84 14.69 13.23
CA VAL A 417 7.77 14.29 14.15
C VAL A 417 6.45 14.94 13.75
N ARG A 418 5.36 14.19 13.85
CA ARG A 418 4.01 14.67 13.55
C ARG A 418 3.52 15.64 14.63
N GLU A 419 3.14 16.83 14.20
CA GLU A 419 2.54 17.87 15.03
C GLU A 419 1.10 18.19 14.60
N ASN A 420 0.31 18.71 15.54
CA ASN A 420 -1.07 19.14 15.33
C ASN A 420 -1.98 18.06 14.70
N PRO A 421 -2.00 16.81 15.22
CA PRO A 421 -2.68 15.69 14.56
C PRO A 421 -4.19 15.86 14.40
N ARG A 422 -4.81 16.71 15.22
CA ARG A 422 -6.25 17.02 15.19
C ARG A 422 -6.61 18.14 14.21
N SER A 423 -5.62 18.92 13.77
CA SER A 423 -5.85 20.09 12.96
C SER A 423 -5.79 19.75 11.47
N ALA A 424 -6.51 20.52 10.67
CA ALA A 424 -6.42 20.41 9.23
C ALA A 424 -5.04 20.84 8.70
N ASN A 425 -4.30 21.68 9.45
CA ASN A 425 -2.92 22.09 9.16
C ASN A 425 -1.86 21.16 9.79
N ARG A 426 -2.09 19.85 9.80
CA ARG A 426 -1.13 18.84 10.28
C ARG A 426 0.21 18.93 9.56
N THR A 427 1.31 18.83 10.31
CA THR A 427 2.68 18.97 9.79
C THR A 427 3.59 17.84 10.30
N LEU A 428 4.67 17.60 9.56
CA LEU A 428 5.88 17.00 10.09
C LEU A 428 6.88 18.11 10.40
N THR A 429 7.46 18.06 11.60
CA THR A 429 8.41 19.04 12.09
C THR A 429 9.78 18.39 12.25
N LEU A 430 10.83 18.98 11.67
CA LEU A 430 12.21 18.53 11.85
C LEU A 430 12.61 18.78 13.30
N TRP A 431 12.57 17.74 14.12
CA TRP A 431 12.72 17.86 15.56
C TRP A 431 14.17 17.75 16.03
N ALA A 432 14.96 16.92 15.35
CA ALA A 432 16.37 16.69 15.65
C ALA A 432 17.14 16.27 14.40
N ASN A 433 18.47 16.48 14.41
CA ASN A 433 19.37 16.02 13.36
C ASN A 433 20.75 15.68 13.94
N SER A 434 21.58 14.99 13.15
CA SER A 434 22.94 14.57 13.55
C SER A 434 24.05 15.60 13.29
N THR A 435 23.71 16.82 12.86
CA THR A 435 24.69 17.88 12.55
C THR A 435 24.89 18.89 13.69
N GLY A 436 23.99 18.91 14.67
CA GLY A 436 24.08 19.73 15.87
C GLY A 436 22.73 19.90 16.57
N PRO A 437 22.72 20.28 17.85
CA PRO A 437 21.50 20.50 18.63
C PRO A 437 20.69 21.68 18.08
N ILE A 438 19.37 21.51 17.91
CA ILE A 438 18.46 22.60 17.55
C ILE A 438 17.85 23.19 18.82
N ARG A 439 18.39 24.33 19.28
CA ARG A 439 18.00 24.94 20.57
C ARG A 439 16.70 25.73 20.49
N ASP A 440 16.49 26.48 19.41
CA ASP A 440 15.27 27.27 19.22
C ASP A 440 14.17 26.42 18.56
N ARG A 441 13.11 26.14 19.33
CA ARG A 441 11.97 25.32 18.90
C ARG A 441 10.95 26.10 18.04
N GLN A 442 11.01 27.44 18.02
CA GLN A 442 10.07 28.25 17.24
C GLN A 442 10.40 28.20 15.75
N ILE A 443 11.69 28.15 15.43
CA ILE A 443 12.23 28.14 14.06
C ILE A 443 12.35 26.75 13.42
N LEU A 444 11.82 25.70 14.07
CA LEU A 444 11.85 24.35 13.49
C LEU A 444 11.18 24.34 12.13
N ARG A 445 11.82 23.68 11.16
CA ARG A 445 11.24 23.48 9.85
C ARG A 445 9.99 22.62 9.97
N ARG A 446 8.87 23.11 9.43
CA ARG A 446 7.57 22.44 9.42
C ARG A 446 7.11 22.25 7.98
N GLU A 447 6.73 21.02 7.66
CA GLU A 447 6.25 20.65 6.33
C GLU A 447 4.82 20.10 6.43
N PRO A 448 3.86 20.62 5.66
CA PRO A 448 2.50 20.06 5.62
C PRO A 448 2.50 18.58 5.22
N ILE A 449 1.64 17.78 5.86
CA ILE A 449 1.47 16.37 5.46
C ILE A 449 0.54 16.29 4.24
N GLN A 450 1.16 16.33 3.05
CA GLN A 450 0.50 16.38 1.75
C GLN A 450 1.21 15.48 0.73
N ARG A 451 0.45 14.88 -0.20
CA ARG A 451 0.96 13.87 -1.15
C ARG A 451 1.86 14.43 -2.24
N ASP A 452 1.75 15.72 -2.53
CA ASP A 452 2.53 16.46 -3.53
C ASP A 452 3.76 17.16 -2.93
N SER A 453 4.14 16.78 -1.70
CA SER A 453 5.34 17.32 -1.05
C SER A 453 6.62 16.90 -1.78
N SER A 454 7.55 17.84 -1.93
CA SER A 454 8.92 17.60 -2.37
C SER A 454 9.87 17.24 -1.23
N ASN A 455 9.37 17.07 0.00
CA ASN A 455 10.16 16.64 1.15
C ASN A 455 10.14 15.11 1.27
N ALA A 456 11.30 14.46 1.23
CA ALA A 456 11.44 13.01 1.30
C ALA A 456 10.78 12.39 2.54
N SER A 457 10.85 13.06 3.68
CA SER A 457 10.24 12.59 4.93
C SER A 457 8.72 12.64 4.85
N VAL A 458 8.14 13.67 4.24
CA VAL A 458 6.69 13.76 4.04
C VAL A 458 6.23 12.68 3.06
N VAL A 459 6.92 12.48 1.94
CA VAL A 459 6.63 11.39 0.99
C VAL A 459 6.68 10.03 1.69
N ALA A 460 7.78 9.79 2.42
CA ALA A 460 7.96 8.82 3.49
C ALA A 460 6.68 8.44 4.23
N PHE A 461 6.23 9.43 4.99
CA PHE A 461 5.09 9.35 5.88
C PHE A 461 3.78 9.09 5.13
N THR A 462 3.54 9.81 4.03
CA THR A 462 2.30 9.68 3.26
C THR A 462 2.19 8.32 2.56
N ASP A 463 3.32 7.76 2.12
CA ASP A 463 3.37 6.42 1.54
C ASP A 463 3.18 5.33 2.61
N GLY A 464 3.66 5.56 3.84
CA GLY A 464 3.53 4.61 4.95
C GLY A 464 4.54 3.46 4.89
N ARG A 465 5.62 3.62 4.12
CA ARG A 465 6.67 2.63 3.92
C ARG A 465 8.05 3.29 3.76
N PRO A 466 9.16 2.54 3.91
CA PRO A 466 10.48 3.05 3.58
C PRO A 466 10.61 3.47 2.10
N ARG A 467 11.31 4.57 1.84
CA ARG A 467 11.56 5.09 0.48
C ARG A 467 13.00 5.54 0.32
N LEU A 468 13.58 5.21 -0.83
CA LEU A 468 14.85 5.73 -1.31
C LEU A 468 14.55 6.69 -2.47
N LEU A 469 14.76 7.98 -2.23
CA LEU A 469 14.37 9.06 -3.13
C LEU A 469 15.60 9.90 -3.47
N SER A 470 15.77 10.23 -4.75
CA SER A 470 16.71 11.26 -5.17
C SER A 470 16.04 12.62 -5.21
N ILE A 471 16.84 13.69 -5.16
CA ILE A 471 16.35 15.06 -5.30
C ILE A 471 15.54 15.27 -6.59
N ARG A 472 15.93 14.59 -7.68
CA ARG A 472 15.21 14.62 -8.96
C ARG A 472 13.85 13.93 -8.87
N LYS A 473 13.76 12.78 -8.20
CA LYS A 473 12.48 12.09 -7.95
C LYS A 473 11.53 12.91 -7.07
N LEU A 474 12.06 13.84 -6.27
CA LEU A 474 11.29 14.83 -5.51
C LEU A 474 10.86 16.06 -6.33
N GLY A 475 11.18 16.09 -7.64
CA GLY A 475 10.85 17.20 -8.52
C GLY A 475 11.74 18.43 -8.35
N LEU A 476 12.88 18.28 -7.68
CA LEU A 476 13.81 19.38 -7.39
C LEU A 476 15.06 19.30 -8.27
N PRO A 477 15.64 20.45 -8.67
CA PRO A 477 16.92 20.48 -9.37
C PRO A 477 18.06 20.07 -8.43
N VAL A 478 19.16 19.55 -8.99
CA VAL A 478 20.31 19.02 -8.22
C VAL A 478 20.94 20.09 -7.34
N GLU A 479 20.88 21.34 -7.78
CA GLU A 479 21.44 22.51 -7.12
C GLU A 479 20.58 22.99 -5.93
N ALA A 480 19.36 22.46 -5.77
CA ALA A 480 18.45 22.90 -4.69
C ALA A 480 18.91 22.46 -3.30
N SER A 481 19.80 21.47 -3.19
CA SER A 481 20.30 20.97 -1.91
C SER A 481 21.64 20.26 -2.11
N ARG A 482 22.54 20.38 -1.13
CA ARG A 482 23.77 19.57 -1.10
C ARG A 482 23.49 18.07 -0.93
N TRP A 483 22.35 17.74 -0.31
CA TRP A 483 21.89 16.36 -0.13
C TRP A 483 21.13 15.92 -1.38
N GLN A 484 21.58 14.82 -1.97
CA GLN A 484 21.14 14.33 -3.28
C GLN A 484 20.25 13.09 -3.17
N THR A 485 20.43 12.30 -2.13
CA THR A 485 19.70 11.05 -1.89
C THR A 485 19.16 11.00 -0.47
N PHE A 486 17.96 10.44 -0.30
CA PHE A 486 17.25 10.38 0.96
C PHE A 486 16.65 8.98 1.15
N PHE A 487 17.10 8.27 2.18
CA PHE A 487 16.47 7.05 2.66
C PHE A 487 15.60 7.39 3.87
N SER A 488 14.28 7.38 3.69
CA SER A 488 13.31 7.80 4.71
C SER A 488 12.46 6.62 5.15
N THR A 489 12.35 6.37 6.46
CA THR A 489 11.52 5.28 7.02
C THR A 489 10.52 5.81 8.05
N PRO A 490 9.21 5.52 7.87
CA PRO A 490 8.19 5.96 8.82
C PRO A 490 8.30 5.28 10.18
N ILE A 491 8.04 6.06 11.22
CA ILE A 491 8.01 5.63 12.61
C ILE A 491 6.55 5.36 13.00
N PHE A 492 6.29 4.10 13.34
CA PHE A 492 5.05 3.66 13.95
C PHE A 492 5.33 3.28 15.41
N ILE A 493 4.46 3.70 16.31
CA ILE A 493 4.53 3.30 17.72
C ILE A 493 3.39 2.33 18.03
N SER A 494 3.67 1.39 18.93
CA SER A 494 2.64 0.61 19.58
C SER A 494 1.99 1.48 20.66
N ALA A 495 0.68 1.53 20.67
CA ALA A 495 -0.13 2.09 21.72
C ALA A 495 -0.89 0.93 22.37
N ASP A 496 -0.64 0.74 23.66
CA ASP A 496 -1.36 -0.23 24.47
C ASP A 496 -2.82 0.25 24.60
N ILE A 497 -3.76 -0.64 24.32
CA ILE A 497 -5.19 -0.37 24.46
C ILE A 497 -5.85 -1.44 25.33
N ALA A 498 -6.95 -1.06 25.96
CA ALA A 498 -7.81 -1.99 26.68
C ALA A 498 -9.17 -2.06 25.97
N ILE A 499 -9.52 -3.25 25.48
CA ILE A 499 -10.83 -3.53 24.90
C ILE A 499 -11.64 -4.25 25.98
N GLY A 500 -12.50 -3.50 26.68
CA GLY A 500 -13.07 -3.98 27.94
C GLY A 500 -11.96 -4.24 28.96
N THR A 501 -11.81 -5.48 29.42
CA THR A 501 -10.75 -5.91 30.34
C THR A 501 -9.51 -6.46 29.65
N ASP A 502 -9.55 -6.65 28.33
CA ASP A 502 -8.49 -7.34 27.61
C ASP A 502 -7.45 -6.36 27.04
N PRO A 503 -6.16 -6.56 27.31
CA PRO A 503 -5.11 -5.79 26.66
C PRO A 503 -4.99 -6.16 25.18
N ASP A 504 -4.76 -5.17 24.34
CA ASP A 504 -4.42 -5.30 22.93
C ASP A 504 -3.44 -4.18 22.55
N ASN A 505 -2.83 -4.27 21.38
CA ASN A 505 -1.89 -3.28 20.86
C ASN A 505 -2.39 -2.72 19.54
N ALA A 506 -2.21 -1.41 19.35
CA ALA A 506 -2.54 -0.73 18.11
C ALA A 506 -1.38 0.11 17.62
N TYR A 507 -1.14 0.14 16.32
CA TYR A 507 -0.06 0.95 15.76
C TYR A 507 -0.55 2.29 15.25
N ILE A 508 0.21 3.36 15.51
CA ILE A 508 -0.06 4.70 14.96
C ILE A 508 1.20 5.32 14.34
N PRO A 509 1.12 5.95 13.16
CA PRO A 509 2.23 6.64 12.52
C PRO A 509 2.43 8.02 13.13
N VAL A 510 3.66 8.27 13.60
CA VAL A 510 3.99 9.42 14.43
C VAL A 510 5.16 10.26 13.93
N GLY A 511 5.94 9.76 12.97
CA GLY A 511 7.07 10.49 12.44
C GLY A 511 7.80 9.72 11.36
N VAL A 512 8.99 10.20 11.00
CA VAL A 512 9.91 9.60 10.03
C VAL A 512 11.34 9.85 10.49
N ILE A 513 12.21 8.86 10.31
CA ILE A 513 13.66 9.06 10.36
C ILE A 513 14.22 9.01 8.93
N THR A 514 15.07 9.97 8.61
CA THR A 514 15.61 10.17 7.26
C THR A 514 17.13 10.20 7.32
N LEU A 515 17.76 9.36 6.51
CA LEU A 515 19.19 9.38 6.23
C LEU A 515 19.39 10.09 4.88
N ALA A 516 20.03 11.24 4.90
CA ALA A 516 20.41 12.00 3.72
C ALA A 516 21.88 11.70 3.35
N SER A 517 22.15 11.55 2.06
CA SER A 517 23.49 11.42 1.47
C SER A 517 23.75 12.53 0.47
N ASN A 518 25.00 12.99 0.38
CA ASN A 518 25.44 13.98 -0.62
C ASN A 518 25.65 13.37 -2.02
N LEU A 519 25.65 12.04 -2.17
CA LEU A 519 25.82 11.39 -3.46
C LEU A 519 24.48 11.04 -4.12
N PRO A 520 24.38 11.11 -5.46
CA PRO A 520 23.19 10.71 -6.20
C PRO A 520 23.06 9.17 -6.29
N ILE A 521 21.83 8.68 -6.47
CA ILE A 521 21.57 7.26 -6.80
C ILE A 521 22.14 6.94 -8.19
N THR A 522 22.82 5.81 -8.34
CA THR A 522 23.49 5.36 -9.58
C THR A 522 22.57 5.32 -10.81
N ASP A 523 21.28 4.99 -10.66
CA ASP A 523 20.31 5.02 -11.77
C ASP A 523 20.08 6.40 -12.38
N ASP A 524 20.26 7.47 -11.60
CA ASP A 524 20.11 8.84 -12.10
C ASP A 524 21.39 9.34 -12.81
N ALA A 525 22.54 8.68 -12.61
CA ALA A 525 23.79 9.04 -13.27
C ALA A 525 23.77 8.69 -14.77
N GLY A 526 23.08 7.63 -15.17
CA GLY A 526 22.95 7.19 -16.57
C GLY A 526 21.98 8.03 -17.42
N LYS A 527 21.08 8.80 -16.81
CA LYS A 527 20.13 9.68 -17.52
C LYS A 527 20.68 11.08 -17.86
N LYS A 528 21.97 11.33 -17.63
CA LYS A 528 22.63 12.61 -17.95
C LYS A 528 22.59 13.00 -19.45
N ASN A 529 22.26 12.10 -20.37
CA ASN A 529 22.30 12.36 -21.82
C ASN A 529 20.94 12.52 -22.55
N ARG A 530 19.81 12.71 -21.85
CA ARG A 530 18.49 12.87 -22.53
C ARG A 530 17.73 14.18 -22.23
N CYS A 531 18.42 15.22 -21.78
CA CYS A 531 17.85 16.57 -21.84
C CYS A 531 18.42 17.27 -23.08
N LEU A 532 17.72 17.15 -24.21
CA LEU A 532 17.90 18.09 -25.32
C LEU A 532 17.51 19.50 -24.84
N PRO A 533 18.24 20.55 -25.23
CA PRO A 533 17.96 21.91 -24.81
C PRO A 533 16.60 22.34 -25.34
N ARG A 534 15.80 22.98 -24.49
CA ARG A 534 14.65 23.78 -24.92
C ARG A 534 15.19 24.90 -25.81
N SER A 535 14.99 24.81 -27.12
CA SER A 535 15.09 25.97 -27.99
C SER A 535 13.96 26.94 -27.64
N SER A 536 14.37 28.20 -27.45
CA SER A 536 13.63 29.45 -27.24
C SER A 536 12.20 29.51 -27.76
#